data_AF-A0A3D1AD43-F1
#
_entry.id   AF-A0A3D1AD43-F1
#
_cell.length_a   1.000
_cell.length_b   1.000
_cell.length_c   1.000
_cell.angle_alpha   90.00
_cell.angle_beta   90.00
_cell.angle_gamma   90.00
#
_symmetry.space_group_name_H-M   'P 1'
#
loop_
_entity.id
_entity.type
_entity.pdbx_description
1 polymer ?
#
loop_
_entity_poly.entity_id
_entity_poly.type
_entity_poly.pdbx_seq_one_letter_code
_entity_poly.pdbx_strand_id
1 'polypeptide(L)'
;MSNPEFTDLFTQYWPILQMLTLKQSVFFMSVIPLLHRIRSHYRNMEQAFSCILDVPVKITTIKLPAKKADSHFESHIGKSRLGVDFVLGDRFDDGIYDLKLTVGPVSAATMTNYLETAKGYKVLEHLCEIFLPAHAFTVKDFIIDP
;
A
#
# COMPACT_ATOMS: atom_id res chain seq x y z
N MET A 1 -18.86 -15.00 24.92
CA MET A 1 -18.25 -16.30 24.55
C MET A 1 -17.61 -16.13 23.19
N SER A 2 -16.32 -15.78 23.13
CA SER A 2 -15.56 -15.80 21.86
C SER A 2 -14.86 -17.14 21.77
N ASN A 3 -15.22 -17.96 20.79
CA ASN A 3 -14.54 -19.23 20.51
C ASN A 3 -13.14 -18.92 19.96
N PRO A 4 -12.05 -19.27 20.69
CA PRO A 4 -10.68 -18.96 20.27
C PRO A 4 -10.29 -19.62 18.93
N GLU A 5 -10.94 -20.72 18.54
CA GLU A 5 -10.66 -21.45 17.30
C GLU A 5 -10.99 -20.66 16.02
N PHE A 6 -12.02 -19.81 16.04
CA PHE A 6 -12.36 -18.99 14.86
C PHE A 6 -11.33 -17.89 14.63
N THR A 7 -10.89 -17.24 15.70
CA THR A 7 -9.82 -16.25 15.63
C THR A 7 -8.52 -16.85 15.12
N ASP A 8 -8.21 -18.10 15.46
CA ASP A 8 -6.97 -18.76 15.06
C ASP A 8 -6.95 -19.08 13.55
N LEU A 9 -8.08 -19.57 13.00
CA LEU A 9 -8.24 -19.79 11.56
C LEU A 9 -8.06 -18.51 10.75
N PHE A 10 -8.71 -17.40 11.13
CA PHE A 10 -8.57 -16.14 10.39
C PHE A 10 -7.19 -15.52 10.54
N THR A 11 -6.53 -15.74 11.68
CA THR A 11 -5.17 -15.26 11.92
C THR A 11 -4.15 -15.95 11.01
N GLN A 12 -4.39 -17.21 10.64
CA GLN A 12 -3.55 -17.94 9.70
C GLN A 12 -3.59 -17.34 8.28
N TYR A 13 -4.75 -16.84 7.85
CA TYR A 13 -4.92 -16.22 6.52
C TYR A 13 -4.63 -14.72 6.51
N TRP A 14 -4.89 -14.04 7.62
CA TRP A 14 -4.73 -12.59 7.77
C TRP A 14 -3.89 -12.26 9.01
N PRO A 15 -2.54 -12.35 8.91
CA PRO A 15 -1.63 -12.08 10.03
C PRO A 15 -1.81 -10.68 10.63
N ILE A 16 -2.30 -9.72 9.83
CA ILE A 16 -2.61 -8.36 10.26
C ILE A 16 -3.57 -8.31 11.47
N LEU A 17 -4.44 -9.32 11.63
CA LEU A 17 -5.40 -9.39 12.74
C LEU A 17 -4.74 -9.45 14.12
N GLN A 18 -3.53 -10.03 14.23
CA GLN A 18 -2.76 -10.05 15.50
C GLN A 18 -2.25 -8.66 15.88
N MET A 19 -2.09 -7.79 14.90
CA MET A 19 -1.57 -6.44 15.10
C MET A 19 -2.69 -5.43 15.36
N LEU A 20 -3.93 -5.76 15.00
CA LEU A 20 -5.07 -4.87 15.17
C LEU A 20 -5.72 -5.00 16.56
N THR A 21 -6.35 -3.93 17.01
CA THR A 21 -7.25 -3.97 18.17
C THR A 21 -8.55 -4.69 17.82
N LEU A 22 -9.29 -5.22 18.79
CA LEU A 22 -10.56 -5.92 18.54
C LEU A 22 -11.53 -5.11 17.66
N LYS A 23 -11.63 -3.79 17.89
CA LYS A 23 -12.47 -2.90 17.08
C LYS A 23 -12.01 -2.84 15.62
N GLN A 24 -10.71 -2.69 15.40
CA GLN A 24 -10.12 -2.66 14.05
C GLN A 24 -10.25 -4.01 13.35
N SER A 25 -10.07 -5.13 14.07
CA SER A 25 -10.21 -6.48 13.52
C SER A 25 -11.64 -6.76 13.06
N VAL A 26 -12.65 -6.37 13.86
CA VAL A 26 -14.06 -6.50 13.46
C VAL A 26 -14.37 -5.66 12.21
N PHE A 27 -13.84 -4.44 12.14
CA PHE A 27 -13.99 -3.60 10.95
C PHE A 27 -13.28 -4.18 9.73
N PHE A 28 -12.06 -4.69 9.88
CA PHE A 28 -11.34 -5.33 8.79
C PHE A 28 -12.12 -6.54 8.26
N MET A 29 -12.68 -7.37 9.14
CA MET A 29 -13.48 -8.53 8.77
C MET A 29 -14.76 -8.16 8.02
N SER A 30 -15.38 -7.01 8.31
CA SER A 30 -16.54 -6.52 7.55
C SER A 30 -16.13 -5.90 6.20
N VAL A 31 -14.89 -5.42 6.10
CA VAL A 31 -14.32 -4.86 4.87
C VAL A 31 -13.88 -5.93 3.88
N ILE A 32 -13.39 -7.08 4.34
CA ILE A 32 -12.88 -8.16 3.47
C ILE A 32 -13.88 -8.58 2.37
N PRO A 33 -15.18 -8.84 2.66
CA PRO A 33 -16.16 -9.17 1.62
C PRO A 33 -16.34 -8.06 0.57
N LEU A 34 -16.11 -6.80 0.96
CA LEU A 34 -16.27 -5.61 0.13
C LEU A 34 -14.95 -5.20 -0.55
N LEU A 35 -13.87 -5.95 -0.35
CA LEU A 35 -12.52 -5.57 -0.79
C LEU A 35 -12.48 -5.25 -2.28
N HIS A 36 -13.08 -6.09 -3.12
CA HIS A 36 -13.15 -5.88 -4.57
C HIS A 36 -13.79 -4.55 -4.97
N ARG A 37 -14.80 -4.06 -4.23
CA ARG A 37 -15.45 -2.77 -4.48
C ARG A 37 -14.60 -1.60 -4.00
N ILE A 38 -13.91 -1.78 -2.88
CA ILE A 38 -13.06 -0.75 -2.27
C ILE A 38 -11.82 -0.51 -3.13
N ARG A 39 -11.22 -1.57 -3.68
CA ARG A 39 -10.03 -1.46 -4.56
C ARG A 39 -10.27 -0.61 -5.81
N SER A 40 -11.51 -0.51 -6.29
CA SER A 40 -11.86 0.32 -7.45
C SER A 40 -12.08 1.80 -7.12
N HIS A 41 -12.14 2.18 -5.84
CA HIS A 41 -12.48 3.55 -5.43
C HIS A 41 -11.51 4.06 -4.36
N TYR A 42 -10.57 4.92 -4.75
CA TYR A 42 -9.56 5.47 -3.84
C TYR A 42 -10.17 6.10 -2.58
N ARG A 43 -11.31 6.79 -2.70
CA ARG A 43 -12.01 7.39 -1.56
C ARG A 43 -12.46 6.37 -0.51
N ASN A 44 -12.93 5.20 -0.95
CA ASN A 44 -13.34 4.14 -0.03
C ASN A 44 -12.12 3.50 0.64
N MET A 45 -11.02 3.42 -0.10
CA MET A 45 -9.75 2.91 0.41
C MET A 45 -9.14 3.86 1.45
N GLU A 46 -9.14 5.17 1.19
CA GLU A 46 -8.76 6.22 2.15
C GLU A 46 -9.54 6.10 3.46
N GLN A 47 -10.87 5.93 3.38
CA GLN A 47 -11.73 5.74 4.54
C GLN A 47 -11.41 4.44 5.29
N ALA A 48 -11.23 3.33 4.57
CA ALA A 48 -10.88 2.05 5.17
C ALA A 48 -9.54 2.13 5.92
N PHE A 49 -8.51 2.70 5.28
CA PHE A 49 -7.20 2.91 5.90
C PHE A 49 -7.32 3.82 7.10
N SER A 50 -8.06 4.91 7.00
CA SER A 50 -8.23 5.86 8.10
C SER A 50 -8.93 5.24 9.30
N CYS A 51 -9.94 4.41 9.08
CA CYS A 51 -10.64 3.69 10.15
C CYS A 51 -9.78 2.60 10.80
N ILE A 52 -8.95 1.89 10.02
CA ILE A 52 -8.11 0.82 10.55
C ILE A 52 -6.89 1.39 11.28
N LEU A 53 -6.29 2.46 10.79
CA LEU A 53 -5.10 3.08 11.38
C LEU A 53 -5.42 4.14 12.43
N ASP A 54 -6.68 4.55 12.55
CA ASP A 54 -7.16 5.64 13.41
C ASP A 54 -6.44 6.97 13.14
N VAL A 55 -6.03 7.17 11.88
CA VAL A 55 -5.27 8.33 11.40
C VAL A 55 -5.77 8.70 10.00
N PRO A 56 -5.93 9.97 9.66
CA PRO A 56 -6.30 10.38 8.30
C PRO A 56 -5.28 9.89 7.26
N VAL A 57 -5.77 9.21 6.22
CA VAL A 57 -4.99 8.75 5.07
C VAL A 57 -5.58 9.29 3.78
N LYS A 58 -4.72 9.82 2.91
CA LYS A 58 -5.06 10.29 1.57
C LYS A 58 -4.30 9.49 0.52
N ILE A 59 -4.96 9.11 -0.56
CA ILE A 59 -4.41 8.34 -1.67
C ILE A 59 -4.55 9.17 -2.93
N THR A 60 -3.42 9.49 -3.56
CA THR A 60 -3.38 10.29 -4.78
C THR A 60 -2.64 9.54 -5.88
N THR A 61 -3.10 9.64 -7.12
CA THR A 61 -2.37 9.13 -8.28
C THR A 61 -1.27 10.11 -8.65
N ILE A 62 -0.06 9.62 -8.78
CA ILE A 62 1.11 10.37 -9.19
C ILE A 62 1.74 9.69 -10.40
N LYS A 63 2.53 10.47 -11.15
CA LYS A 63 3.41 9.92 -12.18
C LYS A 63 4.83 10.00 -11.66
N LEU A 64 5.42 8.85 -11.33
CA LEU A 64 6.81 8.83 -10.90
C LEU A 64 7.75 9.19 -12.05
N PRO A 65 8.95 9.72 -11.75
CA PRO A 65 9.97 9.91 -12.76
C PRO A 65 10.32 8.60 -13.47
N ALA A 66 10.83 8.72 -14.70
CA ALA A 66 11.16 7.59 -15.57
C ALA A 66 11.93 6.49 -14.81
N LYS A 67 11.39 5.27 -14.86
CA LYS A 67 11.94 4.07 -14.21
C LYS A 67 13.24 3.69 -14.88
N LYS A 68 14.21 3.24 -14.07
CA LYS A 68 15.47 2.76 -14.60
C LYS A 68 15.23 1.44 -15.34
N ALA A 69 15.74 1.32 -16.56
CA ALA A 69 15.77 0.05 -17.27
C ALA A 69 16.59 -0.96 -16.46
N ASP A 70 16.11 -2.19 -16.40
CA ASP A 70 16.84 -3.26 -15.73
C ASP A 70 18.21 -3.42 -16.39
N SER A 71 19.28 -3.45 -15.59
CA SER A 71 20.65 -3.60 -16.08
C SER A 71 20.86 -4.92 -16.82
N HIS A 72 20.00 -5.92 -16.60
CA HIS A 72 20.02 -7.17 -17.36
C HIS A 72 19.40 -7.04 -18.76
N PHE A 73 18.63 -5.98 -19.01
CA PHE A 73 17.93 -5.70 -20.25
C PHE A 73 18.67 -4.64 -21.06
N GLU A 74 19.92 -4.92 -21.40
CA GLU A 74 20.68 -4.06 -22.30
C GLU A 74 20.09 -4.13 -23.71
N SER A 75 19.41 -3.05 -24.12
CA SER A 75 18.82 -2.87 -25.44
C SER A 75 19.93 -2.76 -26.49
N HIS A 76 20.34 -3.90 -27.07
CA HIS A 76 21.38 -3.94 -28.09
C HIS A 76 20.79 -3.71 -29.49
N ILE A 77 21.40 -2.79 -30.24
CA ILE A 77 21.05 -2.55 -31.65
C ILE A 77 21.23 -3.85 -32.44
N GLY A 78 20.19 -4.25 -33.17
CA GLY A 78 20.17 -5.51 -33.95
C GLY A 78 19.71 -6.75 -33.18
N LYS A 79 19.54 -6.67 -31.86
CA LYS A 79 18.93 -7.74 -31.03
C LYS A 79 17.59 -7.34 -30.41
N SER A 80 17.26 -6.05 -30.39
CA SER A 80 15.99 -5.50 -29.94
C SER A 80 15.13 -5.03 -31.11
N ARG A 81 13.80 -5.10 -30.95
CA ARG A 81 12.78 -4.58 -31.85
C ARG A 81 12.30 -3.21 -31.35
N LEU A 82 12.46 -2.20 -32.21
CA LEU A 82 11.98 -0.85 -31.92
C LEU A 82 10.48 -0.85 -31.63
N GLY A 83 10.09 -0.25 -30.50
CA GLY A 83 8.70 -0.18 -30.05
C GLY A 83 8.19 -1.40 -29.27
N VAL A 84 9.02 -2.42 -29.05
CA VAL A 84 8.65 -3.60 -28.24
C VAL A 84 9.54 -3.72 -27.01
N ASP A 85 10.85 -3.78 -27.20
CA ASP A 85 11.82 -4.11 -26.15
C ASP A 85 13.10 -3.26 -26.24
N PHE A 86 13.00 -2.14 -26.94
CA PHE A 86 14.08 -1.15 -27.07
C PHE A 86 13.79 0.08 -26.21
N VAL A 87 14.66 0.35 -25.25
CA VAL A 87 14.69 1.61 -24.49
C VAL A 87 15.94 2.40 -24.90
N LEU A 88 15.76 3.66 -25.28
CA LEU A 88 16.87 4.55 -25.59
C LEU A 88 17.42 5.15 -24.28
N GLY A 89 18.59 4.69 -23.84
CA GLY A 89 19.22 5.11 -22.59
C GLY A 89 18.93 4.15 -21.44
N ASP A 90 19.02 4.63 -20.20
CA ASP A 90 18.85 3.82 -18.99
C ASP A 90 17.52 4.07 -18.27
N ARG A 91 16.61 4.88 -18.83
CA ARG A 91 15.33 5.24 -18.21
C ARG A 91 14.18 5.29 -19.21
N PHE A 92 12.99 4.89 -18.76
CA PHE A 92 11.77 4.92 -19.54
C PHE A 92 10.55 5.28 -18.69
N ASP A 93 9.54 5.84 -19.34
CA ASP A 93 8.22 6.08 -18.74
C ASP A 93 7.31 4.94 -19.20
N ASP A 94 6.81 4.15 -18.25
CA ASP A 94 5.93 3.02 -18.55
C ASP A 94 4.48 3.44 -18.77
N GLY A 95 4.16 4.73 -18.59
CA GLY A 95 2.81 5.27 -18.73
C GLY A 95 1.84 4.78 -17.65
N ILE A 96 2.33 4.10 -16.61
CA ILE A 96 1.53 3.59 -15.50
C ILE A 96 1.46 4.68 -14.42
N TYR A 97 0.26 4.93 -13.90
CA TYR A 97 0.08 5.80 -12.74
C TYR A 97 0.46 5.05 -11.46
N ASP A 98 1.31 5.68 -10.67
CA ASP A 98 1.70 5.22 -9.36
C ASP A 98 0.82 5.85 -8.27
N LEU A 99 0.91 5.33 -7.06
CA LEU A 99 0.10 5.78 -5.93
C LEU A 99 0.96 6.46 -4.88
N LYS A 100 0.46 7.57 -4.36
CA LYS A 100 1.04 8.28 -3.24
C LYS A 100 0.06 8.21 -2.07
N LEU A 101 0.46 7.49 -1.03
CA LEU A 101 -0.20 7.49 0.27
C LEU A 101 0.37 8.62 1.12
N THR A 102 -0.52 9.43 1.67
CA THR A 102 -0.17 10.48 2.63
C THR A 102 -0.89 10.19 3.93
N VAL A 103 -0.14 9.94 4.99
CA VAL A 103 -0.65 9.59 6.33
C VAL A 103 -0.47 10.80 7.25
N GLY A 104 -1.56 11.34 7.79
CA GLY A 104 -1.53 12.47 8.72
C GLY A 104 -2.57 13.56 8.42
N PRO A 105 -2.68 14.56 9.30
CA PRO A 105 -1.73 14.91 10.35
C PRO A 105 -1.70 13.94 11.54
N VAL A 106 -0.49 13.60 12.02
CA VAL A 106 -0.26 12.81 13.25
C VAL A 106 0.57 13.61 14.25
N SER A 107 0.31 13.40 15.55
CA SER A 107 1.14 13.98 16.61
C SER A 107 2.54 13.35 16.60
N ALA A 108 3.55 14.09 17.07
CA ALA A 108 4.92 13.58 17.21
C ALA A 108 5.00 12.29 18.07
N ALA A 109 4.14 12.15 19.08
CA ALA A 109 4.07 10.94 19.90
C ALA A 109 3.52 9.73 19.12
N THR A 110 2.54 9.95 18.26
CA THR A 110 1.95 8.90 17.40
C THR A 110 2.88 8.54 16.24
N MET A 111 3.70 9.49 15.76
CA MET A 111 4.69 9.25 14.70
C MET A 111 5.70 8.15 15.07
N THR A 112 6.08 8.03 16.35
CA THR A 112 6.98 6.97 16.82
C THR A 112 6.44 5.55 16.48
N ASN A 113 5.11 5.40 16.36
CA ASN A 113 4.47 4.15 15.97
C ASN A 113 4.48 3.89 14.45
N TYR A 114 4.86 4.87 13.63
CA TYR A 114 4.94 4.79 12.17
C TYR A 114 6.37 4.79 11.62
N LEU A 115 7.38 4.75 12.50
CA LEU A 115 8.76 4.43 12.11
C LEU A 115 8.81 3.01 11.53
N GLU A 116 9.76 2.74 10.61
CA GLU A 116 9.82 1.50 9.80
C GLU A 116 9.76 0.20 10.62
N THR A 117 10.25 0.22 11.87
CA THR A 117 10.25 -0.95 12.77
C THR A 117 8.99 -1.06 13.64
N ALA A 118 8.20 0.01 13.70
CA ALA A 118 7.09 0.14 14.62
C ALA A 118 5.80 -0.50 14.08
N LYS A 119 4.91 -0.81 15.02
CA LYS A 119 3.69 -1.59 14.77
C LYS A 119 2.77 -0.94 13.73
N GLY A 120 2.62 0.38 13.75
CA GLY A 120 1.77 1.13 12.82
C GLY A 120 2.26 1.08 11.39
N TYR A 121 3.58 1.14 11.17
CA TYR A 121 4.17 1.01 9.84
C TYR A 121 3.91 -0.38 9.24
N LYS A 122 4.08 -1.44 10.03
CA LYS A 122 3.82 -2.82 9.58
C LYS A 122 2.35 -3.06 9.24
N VAL A 123 1.43 -2.51 10.04
CA VAL A 123 -0.01 -2.58 9.72
C VAL A 123 -0.29 -1.86 8.41
N LEU A 124 0.27 -0.66 8.21
CA LEU A 124 0.13 0.09 6.96
C LEU A 124 0.67 -0.70 5.76
N GLU A 125 1.83 -1.34 5.90
CA GLU A 125 2.44 -2.16 4.86
C GLU A 125 1.54 -3.34 4.46
N HIS A 126 1.02 -4.09 5.43
CA HIS A 126 0.06 -5.15 5.13
C HIS A 126 -1.22 -4.62 4.49
N LEU A 127 -1.75 -3.48 4.92
CA LEU A 127 -2.91 -2.89 4.24
C LEU A 127 -2.59 -2.54 2.79
N CYS A 128 -1.40 -2.00 2.51
CA CYS A 128 -0.94 -1.73 1.15
C CYS A 128 -0.92 -3.01 0.30
N GLU A 129 -0.35 -4.11 0.81
CA GLU A 129 -0.30 -5.40 0.09
C GLU A 129 -1.71 -5.96 -0.23
N ILE A 130 -2.67 -5.74 0.67
CA ILE A 130 -4.02 -6.30 0.56
C ILE A 130 -4.89 -5.46 -0.39
N PHE A 131 -4.82 -4.13 -0.27
CA PHE A 131 -5.71 -3.21 -0.99
C PHE A 131 -5.11 -2.67 -2.29
N LEU A 132 -3.80 -2.42 -2.36
CA LEU A 132 -3.22 -1.76 -3.53
C LEU A 132 -2.96 -2.74 -4.68
N PRO A 133 -3.06 -2.31 -5.95
CA PRO A 133 -2.70 -3.16 -7.08
C PRO A 133 -1.22 -3.51 -7.04
N ALA A 134 -0.86 -4.76 -7.36
CA ALA A 134 0.52 -5.24 -7.30
C ALA A 134 1.50 -4.49 -8.24
N HIS A 135 0.98 -3.82 -9.28
CA HIS A 135 1.79 -3.09 -10.26
C HIS A 135 2.02 -1.61 -9.88
N ALA A 136 1.28 -1.08 -8.90
CA ALA A 136 1.35 0.33 -8.55
C ALA A 136 2.51 0.56 -7.57
N PHE A 137 3.49 1.38 -7.94
CA PHE A 137 4.49 1.81 -6.95
C PHE A 137 3.81 2.72 -5.94
N THR A 138 4.15 2.53 -4.66
CA THR A 138 3.54 3.28 -3.57
C THR A 138 4.56 4.16 -2.89
N VAL A 139 4.38 5.48 -2.98
CA VAL A 139 5.15 6.45 -2.18
C VAL A 139 4.39 6.76 -0.89
N LYS A 140 5.08 6.72 0.25
CA LYS A 140 4.50 6.94 1.58
C LYS A 140 5.06 8.24 2.16
N ASP A 141 4.19 9.25 2.30
CA ASP A 141 4.51 10.51 2.97
C ASP A 141 3.78 10.59 4.32
N PHE A 142 4.43 11.15 5.33
CA PHE A 142 3.83 11.36 6.63
C PHE A 142 3.79 12.85 6.98
N ILE A 143 2.63 13.36 7.39
CA ILE A 143 2.43 14.76 7.80
C ILE A 143 2.40 14.81 9.33
N ILE A 144 3.28 15.61 9.93
CA ILE A 144 3.35 15.84 11.38
C ILE A 144 2.63 17.15 11.71
N ASP A 145 1.74 17.11 12.70
CA ASP A 145 1.22 18.33 13.33
C ASP A 145 2.23 18.80 14.40
N PRO A 146 2.68 20.07 14.37
CA PRO A 146 3.72 20.59 15.27
C PRO A 146 3.34 20.58 16.76
#